data_AF-A0A519DPQ9-F1
#
_entry.id   AF-A0A519DPQ9-F1
#
_cell.length_a   1.000
_cell.length_b   1.000
_cell.length_c   1.000
_cell.angle_alpha   90.00
_cell.angle_beta   90.00
_cell.angle_gamma   90.00
#
_symmetry.space_group_name_H-M   'P 1'
#
loop_
_entity.id
_entity.type
_entity.pdbx_description
1 polymer ?
#
loop_
_entity_poly.entity_id
_entity_poly.type
_entity_poly.pdbx_seq_one_letter_code
_entity_poly.pdbx_strand_id
1 'polypeptide(L)' 'MRVRPLNDFKMLGSGIQVSKDKIYDAVHATNQPNWESRGLVFIQNAEGDTTELGFLLDSTDYEVIE' A
#
# COMPACT_ATOMS: atom_id res chain seq x y z
N MET A 1 -2.44 10.59 -1.00
CA MET A 1 -3.78 10.14 -1.44
C MET A 1 -4.31 9.14 -0.42
N ARG A 2 -5.61 8.82 -0.44
CA ARG A 2 -6.18 7.81 0.45
C ARG A 2 -6.63 6.60 -0.36
N VAL A 3 -6.29 5.41 0.10
CA VAL A 3 -6.59 4.15 -0.59
C VAL A 3 -7.16 3.12 0.37
N ARG A 4 -7.99 2.22 -0.16
CA ARG A 4 -8.46 1.02 0.54
C ARG A 4 -7.99 -0.21 -0.23
N PRO A 5 -7.26 -1.15 0.42
CA PRO A 5 -6.91 -2.42 -0.20
C PRO A 5 -8.17 -3.21 -0.58
N LEU A 6 -8.13 -3.94 -1.68
CA LEU A 6 -9.23 -4.83 -2.09
C LEU A 6 -9.21 -6.17 -1.34
N ASN A 7 -8.03 -6.56 -0.82
CA ASN A 7 -7.82 -7.78 -0.04
C ASN A 7 -6.96 -7.48 1.19
N ASP A 8 -6.96 -8.40 2.16
CA ASP A 8 -6.01 -8.37 3.26
C ASP A 8 -4.65 -8.88 2.75
N PHE A 9 -3.60 -8.10 2.96
CA PHE A 9 -2.24 -8.45 2.57
C PHE A 9 -1.32 -8.49 3.77
N LYS A 10 -0.39 -9.45 3.73
CA LYS A 10 0.67 -9.59 4.73
C LYS A 10 2.01 -9.74 4.04
N MET A 11 3.01 -8.99 4.48
CA MET A 11 4.35 -9.10 3.94
C MET A 11 5.05 -10.30 4.58
N LEU A 12 5.38 -11.28 3.75
CA LEU A 12 6.01 -12.53 4.19
C LEU A 12 7.31 -12.26 4.93
N GLY A 13 7.54 -12.99 6.02
CA GLY A 13 8.73 -12.82 6.87
C GLY A 13 8.71 -11.57 7.76
N SER A 14 7.61 -10.80 7.77
CA SER A 14 7.42 -9.64 8.65
C SER A 14 6.10 -9.72 9.43
N GLY A 15 5.93 -8.82 10.41
CA GLY A 15 4.65 -8.57 11.08
C GLY A 15 3.75 -7.58 10.33
N ILE A 16 4.19 -7.10 9.16
CA ILE A 16 3.55 -5.99 8.47
C ILE A 16 2.33 -6.47 7.68
N GLN A 17 1.20 -5.81 7.87
CA GLN A 17 -0.05 -6.13 7.20
C GLN A 17 -0.87 -4.89 6.87
N VAL A 18 -1.71 -5.00 5.83
CA VAL A 18 -2.72 -4.03 5.45
C VAL A 18 -4.05 -4.75 5.27
N SER A 19 -5.13 -4.15 5.77
CA SER A 19 -6.45 -4.77 5.77
C SER A 19 -7.39 -4.05 4.81
N LYS A 20 -8.24 -4.81 4.12
CA LYS A 20 -9.28 -4.28 3.23
C LYS A 20 -10.36 -3.47 3.96
N ASP A 21 -10.49 -3.67 5.27
CA ASP A 21 -11.50 -2.98 6.09
C ASP A 21 -11.04 -1.59 6.56
N LYS A 22 -9.82 -1.17 6.16
CA LYS A 22 -9.21 0.11 6.57
C LYS A 22 -8.84 0.96 5.36
N ILE A 23 -8.89 2.27 5.57
CA ILE A 23 -8.41 3.28 4.62
C ILE A 23 -7.06 3.76 5.12
N TYR A 24 -6.09 3.80 4.21
CA TYR A 24 -4.72 4.21 4.50
C TYR A 24 -4.35 5.46 3.72
N ASP A 25 -3.43 6.23 4.27
CA ASP A 25 -2.70 7.21 3.48
C ASP A 25 -1.68 6.48 2.60
N ALA A 26 -1.56 6.94 1.36
CA ALA A 26 -0.64 6.38 0.40
C ALA A 26 0.04 7.46 -0.44
N VAL A 27 1.23 7.11 -0.94
CA VAL A 27 2.02 7.93 -1.86
C VAL A 27 2.41 7.11 -3.07
N HIS A 28 2.55 7.76 -4.22
CA HIS A 28 3.08 7.10 -5.41
C HIS A 28 4.47 6.52 -5.13
N ALA A 29 4.68 5.27 -5.54
CA ALA A 29 5.93 4.57 -5.33
C ALA A 29 6.97 4.98 -6.38
N THR A 30 7.33 6.27 -6.44
CA THR A 30 8.16 6.84 -7.52
C THR A 30 9.59 6.31 -7.58
N ASN A 31 10.03 5.57 -6.56
CA ASN A 31 11.30 4.85 -6.53
C ASN A 31 11.23 3.47 -7.21
N GLN A 32 10.03 2.95 -7.52
CA GLN A 32 9.84 1.68 -8.19
C GLN A 32 9.80 1.86 -9.72
N PRO A 33 10.37 0.92 -10.48
CA PRO A 33 10.24 0.95 -11.93
C PRO A 33 8.77 0.81 -12.34
N ASN A 34 8.38 1.54 -13.39
CA ASN A 34 7.03 1.49 -13.98
C ASN A 34 5.89 1.87 -12.99
N TRP A 35 6.20 2.64 -11.95
CA TRP A 35 5.21 3.02 -10.93
C TRP A 35 3.99 3.72 -11.54
N GLU A 36 4.20 4.58 -12.53
CA GLU A 36 3.14 5.36 -13.16
C GLU A 36 2.22 4.46 -13.98
N SER A 37 2.78 3.57 -14.82
CA SER A 37 2.01 2.69 -15.67
C SER A 37 1.31 1.56 -14.92
N ARG A 38 1.83 1.17 -13.75
CA ARG A 38 1.23 0.15 -12.87
C ARG A 38 0.44 0.75 -11.70
N GLY A 39 0.38 2.08 -11.60
CA GLY A 39 -0.22 2.79 -10.48
C GLY A 39 0.27 2.31 -9.11
N LEU A 40 1.59 2.10 -8.96
CA LEU A 40 2.17 1.58 -7.73
C LEU A 40 2.13 2.63 -6.62
N VAL A 41 1.76 2.20 -5.41
CA VAL A 41 1.68 3.06 -4.23
C VAL A 41 2.29 2.39 -3.01
N PHE A 42 2.86 3.20 -2.12
CA PHE A 42 3.17 2.77 -0.75
C PHE A 42 2.08 3.21 0.19
N ILE A 43 1.48 2.25 0.89
CA ILE A 43 0.66 2.50 2.06
C ILE A 43 1.58 2.95 3.20
N GLN A 44 1.28 4.13 3.75
CA GLN A 44 1.91 4.67 4.94
C GLN A 44 1.25 4.08 6.19
N ASN A 45 2.05 3.81 7.22
CA ASN A 45 1.59 3.30 8.52
C ASN A 45 0.80 1.98 8.40
N ALA A 46 1.29 1.05 7.56
CA ALA A 46 0.80 -0.31 7.59
C ALA A 46 0.94 -0.90 9.00
N GLU A 47 0.04 -1.80 9.38
CA GLU A 47 0.04 -2.34 10.73
C GLU A 47 1.29 -3.17 10.97
N GLY A 48 2.00 -2.91 12.08
CA GLY A 48 3.25 -3.58 12.38
C GLY A 48 4.44 -3.04 11.58
N ASP A 49 4.24 -2.04 10.72
CA ASP A 49 5.34 -1.35 10.04
C ASP A 49 6.01 -0.36 11.00
N THR A 50 7.31 -0.52 11.16
CA THR A 50 8.18 0.37 11.94
C THR A 50 9.13 1.16 11.04
N THR A 51 8.99 1.02 9.71
CA THR A 51 9.84 1.63 8.70
C THR A 51 9.13 2.79 8.01
N GLU A 52 9.91 3.65 7.36
CA GLU A 52 9.38 4.73 6.51
C GLU A 52 9.04 4.27 5.08
N LEU A 53 9.26 2.98 4.76
CA LEU A 53 9.16 2.46 3.39
C LEU A 53 7.71 2.14 2.99
N GLY A 54 6.85 1.77 3.95
CA GLY A 54 5.45 1.45 3.70
C GLY A 54 5.22 0.10 2.98
N PHE A 55 3.94 -0.21 2.74
CA PHE A 55 3.53 -1.44 2.05
C PHE A 55 3.20 -1.18 0.59
N LEU A 56 3.90 -1.84 -0.34
CA LEU A 56 3.71 -1.64 -1.79
C LEU A 56 2.44 -2.36 -2.29
N LEU A 57 1.58 -1.63 -2.99
CA LEU A 57 0.43 -2.19 -3.72
C LEU A 57 0.43 -1.77 -5.20
N ASP A 58 -0.11 -2.65 -6.05
CA ASP A 58 -0.41 -2.35 -7.45
C ASP A 58 -1.81 -1.75 -7.60
N SER A 59 -2.04 -0.96 -8.65
CA SER A 59 -3.36 -0.43 -9.01
C SER A 59 -4.50 -1.46 -9.05
N THR A 60 -4.18 -2.74 -9.25
CA THR A 60 -5.18 -3.82 -9.21
C THR A 60 -5.58 -4.27 -7.81
N ASP A 61 -4.88 -3.80 -6.77
CA ASP A 61 -5.01 -4.27 -5.38
C ASP A 61 -5.63 -3.24 -4.44
N TYR A 62 -5.96 -2.04 -4.92
CA TYR A 62 -6.59 -0.99 -4.12
C TYR A 62 -7.60 -0.17 -4.92
N GLU A 63 -8.45 0.55 -4.21
CA GLU A 63 -9.26 1.64 -4.75
C GLU A 63 -8.88 2.97 -4.09
N VAL A 64 -8.96 4.05 -4.86
CA VAL A 64 -8.75 5.41 -4.35
C VAL A 64 -10.03 5.89 -3.69
N ILE A 65 -9.91 6.44 -2.48
CA ILE A 65 -11.02 7.02 -1.73
C ILE A 65 -10.89 8.55 -1.76
N GLU A 66 -11.95 9.24 -2.21
CA GLU A 66 -12.08 10.70 -2.16
C GLU A 66 -12.34 11.23 -0.75
#